data_AF-A0A059C5M3-F1
#
_entry.id   AF-A0A059C5M3-F1
#
_cell.length_a   1.000
_cell.length_b   1.000
_cell.length_c   1.000
_cell.angle_alpha   90.00
_cell.angle_beta   90.00
_cell.angle_gamma   90.00
#
_symmetry.space_group_name_H-M   'P 1'
#
loop_
_entity.id
_entity.type
_entity.pdbx_description
1 polymer ?
#
loop_
_entity_poly.entity_id
_entity_poly.type
_entity_poly.pdbx_seq_one_letter_code
_entity_poly.pdbx_strand_id
1 'polypeptide(L)'
;MIDGFFRFGQVERAERFFKQMPIRDLAAWNAMLHGYCENARVDDAVKLFEQMPSRNVISWTSMIGGLDQNGKSEEVLIVFERMFKSGVVPNQTTLMCALSACANASSLPLGVHIHGHVFKSGFCFSVFVCASLITFYTNCKRIEKATQVFNEAVYRNVVICMAFLTGYGLNGRHEDGLKMFSDMMRASVLPNQSSFVSALNSCYSIESLDRGKEVHASTVKLQLGSDVFVGNSLVVMYNKCGAVDDAVEVFKRLREKNIVTWNATICGCAQHGRGMWAMDLFSPMIRGLYR
;
A
#
# COMPACT_ATOMS: atom_id res chain seq x y z
N MET A 1 -9.18 -29.11 -8.65
CA MET A 1 -10.68 -29.06 -8.68
C MET A 1 -11.21 -28.11 -7.62
N ILE A 2 -10.80 -28.25 -6.35
CA ILE A 2 -11.14 -27.31 -5.25
C ILE A 2 -10.83 -25.86 -5.64
N ASP A 3 -9.60 -25.54 -6.06
CA ASP A 3 -9.22 -24.19 -6.50
C ASP A 3 -10.11 -23.66 -7.64
N GLY A 4 -10.53 -24.56 -8.54
CA GLY A 4 -11.43 -24.22 -9.63
C GLY A 4 -12.79 -23.73 -9.11
N PHE A 5 -13.36 -24.39 -8.12
CA PHE A 5 -14.64 -23.96 -7.52
C PHE A 5 -14.52 -22.59 -6.85
N PHE A 6 -13.44 -22.33 -6.11
CA PHE A 6 -13.23 -21.03 -5.48
C PHE A 6 -13.03 -19.89 -6.48
N ARG A 7 -12.32 -20.12 -7.59
CA ARG A 7 -12.17 -19.12 -8.67
C ARG A 7 -13.49 -18.68 -9.29
N PHE A 8 -14.52 -19.54 -9.24
CA PHE A 8 -15.86 -19.23 -9.74
C PHE A 8 -16.85 -18.89 -8.61
N GLY A 9 -16.38 -18.63 -7.38
CA GLY A 9 -17.22 -18.31 -6.23
C GLY A 9 -18.13 -19.45 -5.76
N GLN A 10 -17.89 -20.68 -6.22
CA GLN A 10 -18.71 -21.86 -5.90
C GLN A 10 -18.25 -22.52 -4.59
N VAL A 11 -18.23 -21.75 -3.50
CA VAL A 11 -17.63 -22.18 -2.23
C VAL A 11 -18.34 -23.41 -1.64
N GLU A 12 -19.66 -23.49 -1.71
CA GLU A 12 -20.42 -24.63 -1.18
C GLU A 12 -20.13 -25.92 -1.95
N ARG A 13 -19.80 -25.83 -3.24
CA ARG A 13 -19.39 -26.99 -4.04
C ARG A 13 -17.99 -27.45 -3.66
N ALA A 14 -17.07 -26.52 -3.41
CA ALA A 14 -15.74 -26.84 -2.88
C ALA A 14 -15.84 -27.58 -1.54
N GLU A 15 -16.67 -27.07 -0.61
CA GLU A 15 -16.90 -27.69 0.69
C GLU A 15 -17.49 -29.10 0.60
N ARG A 16 -18.52 -29.29 -0.24
CA ARG A 16 -19.13 -30.62 -0.45
C ARG A 16 -18.12 -31.59 -1.04
N PHE A 17 -17.39 -31.15 -2.06
CA PHE A 17 -16.35 -31.96 -2.69
C PHE A 17 -15.30 -32.38 -1.67
N PHE A 18 -14.78 -31.43 -0.89
CA PHE A 18 -13.81 -31.69 0.16
C PHE A 18 -14.33 -32.67 1.23
N LYS A 19 -15.60 -32.54 1.65
CA LYS A 19 -16.23 -33.50 2.58
C LYS A 19 -16.37 -34.90 1.99
N GLN A 20 -16.55 -35.04 0.67
CA GLN A 20 -16.68 -36.34 0.01
C GLN A 20 -15.35 -37.03 -0.31
N MET A 21 -14.21 -36.34 -0.18
CA MET A 21 -12.91 -36.94 -0.44
C MET A 21 -12.61 -38.09 0.54
N PRO A 22 -12.27 -39.30 0.05
CA PRO A 22 -11.98 -40.45 0.89
C PRO A 22 -10.69 -40.26 1.69
N ILE A 23 -9.70 -39.56 1.11
CA ILE A 23 -8.46 -39.15 1.78
C ILE A 23 -8.25 -37.67 1.47
N ARG A 24 -8.09 -36.86 2.52
CA ARG A 24 -7.80 -35.43 2.42
C ARG A 24 -6.32 -35.22 2.70
N ASP A 25 -5.52 -35.17 1.65
CA ASP A 25 -4.11 -34.88 1.75
C ASP A 25 -3.87 -33.40 2.09
N LEU A 26 -2.64 -33.06 2.48
CA LEU A 26 -2.28 -31.70 2.89
C LEU A 26 -2.51 -30.66 1.78
N ALA A 27 -2.40 -31.07 0.52
CA ALA A 27 -2.69 -30.21 -0.64
C ALA A 27 -4.17 -29.82 -0.69
N ALA A 28 -5.10 -30.76 -0.48
CA ALA A 28 -6.53 -30.47 -0.44
C ALA A 28 -6.90 -29.53 0.71
N TRP A 29 -6.29 -29.71 1.90
CA TRP A 29 -6.48 -28.78 3.02
C TRP A 29 -5.97 -27.37 2.69
N ASN A 30 -4.77 -27.27 2.11
CA ASN A 30 -4.17 -25.99 1.72
C ASN A 30 -4.99 -25.28 0.63
N ALA A 31 -5.55 -26.03 -0.33
CA ALA A 31 -6.44 -25.52 -1.37
C ALA A 31 -7.73 -24.92 -0.78
N MET A 32 -8.37 -25.63 0.16
CA MET A 32 -9.55 -25.11 0.88
C MET A 32 -9.22 -23.86 1.68
N LEU A 33 -8.09 -23.87 2.41
CA LEU A 33 -7.64 -22.75 3.22
C LEU A 33 -7.42 -21.49 2.37
N HIS A 34 -6.65 -21.64 1.29
CA HIS A 34 -6.38 -20.56 0.35
C HIS A 34 -7.67 -20.01 -0.29
N GLY A 35 -8.55 -20.90 -0.75
CA GLY A 35 -9.81 -20.52 -1.37
C GLY A 35 -10.74 -19.73 -0.44
N TYR A 36 -10.83 -20.10 0.84
CA TYR A 36 -11.58 -19.31 1.82
C TYR A 36 -11.00 -17.92 2.02
N CYS A 37 -9.67 -17.78 2.09
CA CYS A 37 -9.01 -16.48 2.22
C CYS A 37 -9.27 -15.57 1.01
N GLU A 38 -9.19 -16.10 -0.22
CA GLU A 38 -9.46 -15.34 -1.45
C GLU A 38 -10.91 -14.87 -1.56
N ASN A 39 -11.85 -15.60 -0.96
CA ASN A 39 -13.29 -15.26 -0.96
C ASN A 39 -13.72 -14.51 0.31
N ALA A 40 -12.78 -13.88 1.03
CA ALA A 40 -13.03 -13.12 2.26
C ALA A 40 -13.75 -13.90 3.38
N ARG A 41 -13.77 -15.24 3.32
CA ARG A 41 -14.33 -16.13 4.34
C ARG A 41 -13.29 -16.53 5.38
N VAL A 42 -12.66 -15.51 5.97
CA VAL A 42 -11.50 -15.68 6.85
C VAL A 42 -11.83 -16.48 8.11
N ASP A 43 -13.02 -16.31 8.70
CA ASP A 43 -13.41 -17.06 9.90
C ASP A 43 -13.48 -18.57 9.64
N ASP A 44 -13.89 -18.96 8.44
CA ASP A 44 -13.93 -20.37 8.05
C ASP A 44 -12.55 -20.89 7.67
N ALA A 45 -11.69 -20.05 7.11
CA ALA A 45 -10.26 -20.35 6.95
C ALA A 45 -9.61 -20.63 8.31
N VAL A 46 -9.84 -19.80 9.33
CA VAL A 46 -9.32 -20.00 10.70
C VAL A 46 -9.85 -21.32 11.29
N LYS A 47 -11.16 -21.58 11.22
CA LYS A 47 -11.74 -22.84 11.73
C LYS A 47 -11.13 -24.06 11.03
N LEU A 48 -11.00 -24.00 9.70
CA LEU A 48 -10.39 -25.08 8.92
C LEU A 48 -8.92 -25.26 9.31
N PHE A 49 -8.19 -24.15 9.45
CA PHE A 49 -6.80 -24.14 9.86
C PHE A 49 -6.61 -24.84 11.21
N GLU A 50 -7.48 -24.62 12.21
CA GLU A 50 -7.43 -25.31 13.50
C GLU A 50 -7.75 -26.81 13.41
N GLN A 51 -8.57 -27.22 12.43
CA GLN A 51 -8.93 -28.63 12.21
C GLN A 51 -7.87 -29.43 11.43
N MET A 52 -6.89 -28.77 10.82
CA MET A 52 -5.87 -29.45 10.02
C MET A 52 -5.07 -30.47 10.87
N PRO A 53 -4.99 -31.75 10.45
CA PRO A 53 -4.25 -32.78 11.18
C PRO A 53 -2.73 -32.52 11.23
N SER A 54 -2.21 -31.91 10.17
CA SER A 54 -0.81 -31.49 10.07
C SER A 54 -0.74 -30.17 9.30
N ARG A 55 0.30 -29.37 9.55
CA ARG A 55 0.50 -28.06 8.92
C ARG A 55 1.95 -27.93 8.50
N ASN A 56 2.18 -27.48 7.28
CA ASN A 56 3.51 -27.17 6.78
C ASN A 56 3.64 -25.65 6.52
N VAL A 57 4.79 -25.21 6.02
CA VAL A 57 5.04 -23.80 5.69
C VAL A 57 3.97 -23.21 4.76
N ILE A 58 3.40 -24.01 3.85
CA ILE A 58 2.32 -23.56 2.94
C ILE A 58 1.05 -23.27 3.73
N SER A 59 0.62 -24.18 4.62
CA SER A 59 -0.57 -23.97 5.47
C SER A 59 -0.46 -22.68 6.28
N TRP A 60 0.68 -22.47 6.95
CA TRP A 60 0.94 -21.27 7.75
C TRP A 60 1.00 -20.01 6.90
N THR A 61 1.71 -20.05 5.76
CA THR A 61 1.85 -18.91 4.86
C THR A 61 0.50 -18.51 4.26
N SER A 62 -0.34 -19.48 3.86
CA SER A 62 -1.68 -19.20 3.34
C SER A 62 -2.57 -18.54 4.39
N MET A 63 -2.56 -19.03 5.63
CA MET A 63 -3.33 -18.44 6.73
C MET A 63 -2.87 -17.00 7.02
N ILE A 64 -1.56 -16.79 7.16
CA ILE A 64 -0.94 -15.49 7.45
C ILE A 64 -1.22 -14.49 6.32
N GLY A 65 -0.99 -14.89 5.07
CA GLY A 65 -1.23 -14.02 3.90
C GLY A 65 -2.71 -13.70 3.73
N GLY A 66 -3.59 -14.67 3.95
CA GLY A 66 -5.03 -14.45 3.89
C GLY A 66 -5.55 -13.49 4.97
N LEU A 67 -5.02 -13.58 6.20
CA LEU A 67 -5.35 -12.63 7.26
C LEU A 67 -4.86 -11.21 6.95
N ASP A 68 -3.62 -11.06 6.48
CA ASP A 68 -3.01 -9.78 6.11
C ASP A 68 -3.81 -9.08 4.99
N GLN A 69 -4.17 -9.82 3.94
CA GLN A 69 -5.01 -9.31 2.83
C GLN A 69 -6.40 -8.84 3.27
N ASN A 70 -6.93 -9.41 4.35
CA ASN A 70 -8.23 -9.04 4.93
C ASN A 70 -8.11 -8.06 6.12
N GLY A 71 -6.92 -7.46 6.33
CA GLY A 71 -6.69 -6.43 7.35
C GLY A 71 -6.64 -6.94 8.79
N LYS A 72 -6.56 -8.26 9.01
CA LYS A 72 -6.57 -8.92 10.32
C LYS A 72 -5.17 -8.95 10.95
N SER A 73 -4.61 -7.76 11.19
CA SER A 73 -3.19 -7.59 11.57
C SER A 73 -2.85 -8.23 12.92
N GLU A 74 -3.73 -8.16 13.93
CA GLU A 74 -3.46 -8.78 15.24
C GLU A 74 -3.43 -10.30 15.13
N GLU A 75 -4.37 -10.89 14.38
CA GLU A 75 -4.43 -12.32 14.15
C GLU A 75 -3.21 -12.82 13.35
N VAL A 76 -2.70 -12.04 12.39
CA VAL A 76 -1.44 -12.35 11.70
C VAL A 76 -0.31 -12.55 12.70
N LEU A 77 -0.15 -11.65 13.67
CA LEU A 77 0.94 -11.74 14.65
C LEU A 77 0.79 -12.97 15.54
N ILE A 78 -0.44 -13.29 15.98
CA ILE A 78 -0.73 -14.49 16.79
C ILE A 78 -0.39 -15.77 16.02
N VAL A 79 -0.83 -15.87 14.76
CA VAL A 79 -0.57 -17.05 13.91
C VAL A 79 0.93 -17.17 13.59
N PHE A 80 1.61 -16.05 13.35
CA PHE A 80 3.05 -16.03 13.10
C PHE A 80 3.86 -16.48 14.32
N GLU A 81 3.53 -16.02 15.53
CA GLU A 81 4.19 -16.50 16.75
C GLU A 81 3.98 -17.99 16.98
N ARG A 82 2.77 -18.51 16.68
CA ARG A 82 2.48 -19.94 16.74
C ARG A 82 3.33 -20.73 15.74
N MET A 83 3.48 -20.25 14.51
CA MET A 83 4.35 -20.84 13.50
C MET A 83 5.79 -20.96 14.01
N PHE A 84 6.32 -19.89 14.61
CA PHE A 84 7.66 -19.86 15.21
C PHE A 84 7.81 -20.86 16.35
N LYS A 85 6.84 -20.90 17.28
CA LYS A 85 6.84 -21.84 18.41
C LYS A 85 6.73 -23.30 17.96
N SER A 86 6.09 -23.56 16.82
CA SER A 86 6.04 -24.88 16.18
C SER A 86 7.32 -25.26 15.41
N GLY A 87 8.34 -24.40 15.40
CA GLY A 87 9.61 -24.67 14.72
C GLY A 87 9.53 -24.62 13.19
N VAL A 88 8.43 -24.14 12.62
CA VAL A 88 8.28 -24.02 11.16
C VAL A 88 8.95 -22.73 10.71
N VAL A 89 9.95 -22.86 9.82
CA VAL A 89 10.72 -21.72 9.32
C VAL A 89 9.87 -20.86 8.38
N PRO A 90 9.70 -19.55 8.66
CA PRO A 90 9.02 -18.62 7.76
C PRO A 90 9.73 -18.49 6.42
N ASN A 91 8.96 -18.33 5.34
CA ASN A 91 9.50 -17.94 4.05
C ASN A 91 9.38 -16.42 3.85
N GLN A 92 9.85 -15.92 2.70
CA GLN A 92 9.81 -14.51 2.35
C GLN A 92 8.40 -13.89 2.48
N THR A 93 7.38 -14.54 1.95
CA THR A 93 5.99 -14.06 2.01
C THR A 93 5.49 -13.99 3.45
N THR A 94 5.79 -15.01 4.26
CA THR A 94 5.45 -15.02 5.68
C THR A 94 6.04 -13.83 6.43
N LEU A 95 7.32 -13.52 6.17
CA LEU A 95 8.03 -12.41 6.83
C LEU A 95 7.48 -11.05 6.39
N MET A 96 7.15 -10.89 5.11
CA MET A 96 6.53 -9.67 4.59
C MET A 96 5.18 -9.39 5.26
N CYS A 97 4.28 -10.37 5.32
CA CYS A 97 2.97 -10.22 5.96
C CYS A 97 3.10 -9.94 7.47
N ALA A 98 4.02 -10.63 8.15
CA ALA A 98 4.25 -10.38 9.57
C ALA A 98 4.84 -8.98 9.84
N LEU A 99 5.72 -8.48 8.98
CA LEU A 99 6.23 -7.10 9.06
C LEU A 99 5.13 -6.05 8.76
N SER A 100 4.29 -6.31 7.76
CA SER A 100 3.09 -5.50 7.45
C SER A 100 2.19 -5.39 8.68
N ALA A 101 1.83 -6.53 9.29
CA ALA A 101 1.03 -6.57 10.51
C ALA A 101 1.72 -5.87 11.70
N CYS A 102 3.05 -6.02 11.85
CA CYS A 102 3.81 -5.28 12.87
C CYS A 102 3.76 -3.76 12.63
N ALA A 103 3.80 -3.32 11.37
CA ALA A 103 3.70 -1.91 10.99
C ALA A 103 2.31 -1.36 11.35
N ASN A 104 1.25 -2.11 11.08
CA ASN A 104 -0.13 -1.71 11.36
C ASN A 104 -0.43 -1.69 12.87
N ALA A 105 0.02 -2.71 13.61
CA ALA A 105 -0.13 -2.80 15.06
C ALA A 105 0.90 -1.98 15.83
N SER A 106 1.85 -1.32 15.15
CA SER A 106 3.01 -0.65 15.76
C SER A 106 3.81 -1.54 16.73
N SER A 107 3.85 -2.85 16.48
CA SER A 107 4.53 -3.84 17.33
C SER A 107 6.04 -3.85 17.10
N LEU A 108 6.73 -2.89 17.72
CA LEU A 108 8.19 -2.75 17.61
C LEU A 108 8.97 -4.00 18.10
N PRO A 109 8.63 -4.64 19.24
CA PRO A 109 9.41 -5.78 19.74
C PRO A 109 9.43 -6.96 18.77
N LEU A 110 8.25 -7.35 18.26
CA LEU A 110 8.14 -8.47 17.33
C LEU A 110 8.79 -8.15 15.99
N GLY A 111 8.54 -6.95 15.43
CA GLY A 111 9.16 -6.58 14.15
C GLY A 111 10.68 -6.47 14.21
N VAL A 112 11.27 -6.08 15.34
CA VAL A 112 12.74 -6.13 15.55
C VAL A 112 13.24 -7.58 15.61
N HIS A 113 12.49 -8.48 16.25
CA HIS A 113 12.83 -9.91 16.25
C HIS A 113 12.79 -10.49 14.83
N ILE A 114 11.75 -10.14 14.06
CA ILE A 114 11.63 -10.53 12.64
C ILE A 114 12.79 -9.98 11.81
N HIS A 115 13.18 -8.72 12.00
CA HIS A 115 14.34 -8.15 11.31
C HIS A 115 15.63 -8.95 11.59
N GLY A 116 15.87 -9.36 12.85
CA GLY A 116 16.98 -10.23 13.19
C GLY A 116 16.92 -11.59 12.46
N HIS A 117 15.73 -12.17 12.31
CA HIS A 117 15.53 -13.39 11.54
C HIS A 117 15.77 -13.17 10.04
N VAL A 118 15.28 -12.07 9.46
CA VAL A 118 15.50 -11.68 8.06
C VAL A 118 16.98 -11.61 7.73
N PHE A 119 17.79 -11.03 8.63
CA PHE A 119 19.24 -10.96 8.45
C PHE A 119 19.87 -12.35 8.49
N LYS A 120 19.53 -13.17 9.51
CA LYS A 120 20.09 -14.53 9.68
C LYS A 120 19.72 -15.49 8.53
N SER A 121 18.57 -15.29 7.92
CA SER A 121 18.05 -16.12 6.81
C SER A 121 18.47 -15.64 5.42
N GLY A 122 19.17 -14.49 5.32
CA GLY A 122 19.59 -13.91 4.04
C GLY A 122 18.48 -13.22 3.25
N PHE A 123 17.28 -13.08 3.82
CA PHE A 123 16.19 -12.35 3.16
C PHE A 123 16.38 -10.83 3.17
N CYS A 124 17.42 -10.30 3.83
CA CYS A 124 17.80 -8.89 3.79
C CYS A 124 18.20 -8.39 2.40
N PHE A 125 18.43 -9.27 1.42
CA PHE A 125 18.66 -8.91 0.02
C PHE A 125 17.37 -8.85 -0.81
N SER A 126 16.23 -9.29 -0.26
CA SER A 126 14.95 -9.20 -0.96
C SER A 126 14.42 -7.76 -0.89
N VAL A 127 14.27 -7.16 -2.07
CA VAL A 127 13.67 -5.82 -2.24
C VAL A 127 12.33 -5.68 -1.50
N PHE A 128 11.48 -6.70 -1.56
CA PHE A 128 10.16 -6.66 -0.92
C PHE A 128 10.25 -6.72 0.60
N VAL A 129 11.16 -7.53 1.15
CA VAL A 129 11.39 -7.60 2.60
C VAL A 129 12.01 -6.31 3.11
N CYS A 130 12.97 -5.73 2.39
CA CYS A 130 13.53 -4.41 2.72
C CYS A 130 12.45 -3.32 2.74
N ALA A 131 11.57 -3.30 1.73
CA ALA A 131 10.46 -2.36 1.69
C ALA A 131 9.52 -2.54 2.89
N SER A 132 9.14 -3.78 3.23
CA SER A 132 8.34 -4.08 4.43
C SER A 132 9.03 -3.66 5.74
N LEU A 133 10.35 -3.86 5.85
CA LEU A 133 11.15 -3.41 7.01
C LEU A 133 11.18 -1.89 7.14
N ILE A 134 11.34 -1.17 6.02
CA ILE A 134 11.28 0.29 5.99
C ILE A 134 9.91 0.76 6.46
N THR A 135 8.83 0.24 5.87
CA THR A 135 7.46 0.60 6.25
C THR A 135 7.19 0.29 7.73
N PHE A 136 7.63 -0.85 8.23
CA PHE A 136 7.56 -1.21 9.64
C PHE A 136 8.25 -0.17 10.53
N TYR A 137 9.52 0.15 10.27
CA TYR A 137 10.24 1.11 11.10
C TYR A 137 9.68 2.53 10.99
N THR A 138 9.20 2.95 9.82
CA THR A 138 8.58 4.26 9.65
C THR A 138 7.25 4.37 10.39
N ASN A 139 6.43 3.31 10.41
CA ASN A 139 5.16 3.29 11.15
C ASN A 139 5.40 3.25 12.66
N CYS A 140 6.43 2.54 13.11
CA CYS A 140 6.87 2.53 14.51
C CYS A 140 7.65 3.80 14.93
N LYS A 141 7.66 4.86 14.10
CA LYS A 141 8.34 6.14 14.40
C LYS A 141 9.85 6.00 14.64
N ARG A 142 10.51 5.01 14.02
CA ARG A 142 11.97 4.76 14.09
C ARG A 142 12.63 5.06 12.75
N ILE A 143 12.60 6.33 12.34
CA ILE A 143 13.11 6.77 11.04
C ILE A 143 14.60 6.48 10.86
N GLU A 144 15.40 6.54 11.92
CA GLU A 144 16.84 6.27 11.86
C GLU A 144 17.10 4.82 11.47
N LYS A 145 16.34 3.87 12.02
CA LYS A 145 16.43 2.46 11.66
C LYS A 145 15.92 2.19 10.24
N ALA A 146 14.84 2.86 9.84
CA ALA A 146 14.37 2.78 8.44
C ALA A 146 15.45 3.30 7.46
N THR A 147 16.14 4.39 7.83
CA THR A 147 17.24 4.96 7.04
C THR A 147 18.41 4.00 6.94
N GLN A 148 18.74 3.30 8.03
CA GLN A 148 19.77 2.26 8.03
C GLN A 148 19.43 1.14 7.04
N VAL A 149 18.21 0.58 7.10
CA VAL A 149 17.75 -0.47 6.18
C VAL A 149 17.78 0.03 4.72
N PHE A 150 17.37 1.28 4.48
CA PHE A 150 17.42 1.89 3.15
C PHE A 150 18.85 2.03 2.62
N ASN A 151 19.80 2.39 3.48
CA ASN A 151 21.20 2.55 3.11
C ASN A 151 21.89 1.22 2.82
N GLU A 152 21.55 0.17 3.57
CA GLU A 152 22.05 -1.19 3.42
C GLU A 152 21.44 -1.94 2.21
N ALA A 153 20.31 -1.45 1.67
CA ALA A 153 19.68 -2.06 0.51
C ALA A 153 20.59 -2.00 -0.72
N VAL A 154 20.89 -3.17 -1.30
CA VAL A 154 21.79 -3.33 -2.46
C VAL A 154 21.25 -2.61 -3.70
N TYR A 155 19.94 -2.67 -3.93
CA TYR A 155 19.28 -2.06 -5.09
C TYR A 155 18.14 -1.15 -4.65
N ARG A 156 18.33 0.17 -4.78
CA ARG A 156 17.32 1.18 -4.48
C ARG A 156 16.43 1.40 -5.71
N ASN A 157 15.46 0.51 -5.88
CA ASN A 157 14.46 0.67 -6.93
C ASN A 157 13.28 1.53 -6.45
N VAL A 158 12.30 1.76 -7.34
CA VAL A 158 11.11 2.56 -7.05
C VAL A 158 10.34 2.05 -5.82
N VAL A 159 10.34 0.74 -5.55
CA VAL A 159 9.60 0.14 -4.42
C VAL A 159 10.22 0.56 -3.09
N ILE A 160 11.54 0.41 -2.93
CA ILE A 160 12.25 0.79 -1.69
C ILE A 160 12.18 2.30 -1.46
N CYS A 161 12.38 3.09 -2.53
CA CYS A 161 12.29 4.53 -2.45
C CYS A 161 10.87 5.02 -2.10
N MET A 162 9.83 4.40 -2.66
CA MET A 162 8.44 4.72 -2.35
C MET A 162 8.07 4.40 -0.90
N ALA A 163 8.54 3.26 -0.37
CA ALA A 163 8.33 2.90 1.03
C ALA A 163 8.90 3.97 1.96
N PHE A 164 10.10 4.47 1.64
CA PHE A 164 10.75 5.51 2.43
C PHE A 164 10.12 6.89 2.26
N LEU A 165 9.72 7.26 1.03
CA LEU A 165 9.02 8.51 0.71
C LEU A 165 7.68 8.60 1.45
N THR A 166 6.89 7.52 1.43
CA THR A 166 5.64 7.41 2.21
C THR A 166 5.93 7.54 3.71
N GLY A 167 6.97 6.84 4.17
CA GLY A 167 7.42 6.90 5.55
C GLY A 167 7.73 8.31 6.03
N TYR A 168 8.42 9.12 5.22
CA TYR A 168 8.68 10.52 5.55
C TYR A 168 7.38 11.36 5.63
N GLY A 169 6.47 11.19 4.68
CA GLY A 169 5.18 11.86 4.69
C GLY A 169 4.35 11.57 5.95
N LEU A 170 4.27 10.30 6.36
CA LEU A 170 3.55 9.87 7.58
C LEU A 170 4.19 10.35 8.89
N ASN A 171 5.42 10.85 8.82
CA ASN A 171 6.19 11.34 9.96
C ASN A 171 6.40 12.86 9.91
N GLY A 172 5.70 13.57 9.03
CA GLY A 172 5.80 15.03 8.89
C GLY A 172 7.15 15.52 8.36
N ARG A 173 8.03 14.62 7.92
CA ARG A 173 9.38 14.93 7.40
C ARG A 173 9.32 15.24 5.91
N HIS A 174 8.49 16.21 5.55
CA HIS A 174 8.17 16.52 4.16
C HIS A 174 9.37 17.01 3.34
N GLU A 175 10.27 17.79 3.94
CA GLU A 175 11.53 18.21 3.30
C GLU A 175 12.42 17.02 2.92
N ASP A 176 12.56 16.05 3.83
CA ASP A 176 13.33 14.84 3.55
C ASP A 176 12.64 13.95 2.51
N GLY A 177 11.30 13.93 2.49
CA GLY A 177 10.52 13.31 1.43
C GLY A 177 10.82 13.92 0.05
N LEU A 178 10.82 15.25 -0.06
CA LEU A 178 11.14 15.93 -1.31
C LEU A 178 12.60 15.74 -1.74
N LYS A 179 13.53 15.71 -0.78
CA LYS A 179 14.93 15.36 -1.05
C LYS A 179 15.03 13.94 -1.60
N MET A 180 14.34 12.98 -0.97
CA MET A 180 14.30 11.59 -1.43
C MET A 180 13.74 11.47 -2.85
N PHE A 181 12.64 12.17 -3.15
CA PHE A 181 12.08 12.21 -4.51
C PHE A 181 13.07 12.79 -5.54
N SER A 182 13.79 13.85 -5.17
CA SER A 182 14.83 14.45 -6.01
C SER A 182 16.00 13.49 -6.24
N ASP A 183 16.43 12.77 -5.19
CA ASP A 183 17.49 11.77 -5.27
C ASP A 183 17.08 10.58 -6.16
N MET A 184 15.81 10.15 -6.11
CA MET A 184 15.28 9.15 -7.06
C MET A 184 15.45 9.59 -8.52
N MET A 185 15.05 10.82 -8.83
CA MET A 185 15.17 11.40 -10.18
C MET A 185 16.62 11.49 -10.62
N ARG A 186 17.52 11.95 -9.74
CA ARG A 186 18.97 12.05 -10.02
C ARG A 186 19.63 10.69 -10.24
N ALA A 187 19.21 9.67 -9.50
CA ALA A 187 19.67 8.30 -9.66
C ALA A 187 19.00 7.56 -10.84
N SER A 188 18.20 8.25 -11.66
CA SER A 188 17.45 7.67 -12.79
C SER A 188 16.48 6.54 -12.37
N VAL A 189 16.02 6.56 -11.13
CA VAL A 189 14.94 5.69 -10.64
C VAL A 189 13.63 6.36 -11.00
N LEU A 190 12.95 5.85 -12.04
CA LEU A 190 11.71 6.43 -12.55
C LEU A 190 10.61 6.43 -11.46
N PRO A 191 10.11 7.62 -11.04
CA PRO A 191 8.99 7.69 -10.12
C PRO A 191 7.70 7.22 -10.79
N ASN A 192 6.83 6.58 -10.00
CA ASN A 192 5.48 6.21 -10.41
C ASN A 192 4.45 7.25 -9.93
N GLN A 193 3.16 7.03 -10.24
CA GLN A 193 2.06 7.91 -9.84
C GLN A 193 2.04 8.17 -8.33
N SER A 194 2.20 7.12 -7.51
CA SER A 194 2.24 7.24 -6.05
C SER A 194 3.40 8.10 -5.55
N SER A 195 4.56 8.01 -6.21
CA SER A 195 5.73 8.83 -5.87
C SER A 195 5.44 10.31 -6.07
N PHE A 196 4.79 10.66 -7.19
CA PHE A 196 4.37 12.03 -7.46
C PHE A 196 3.33 12.54 -6.47
N VAL A 197 2.31 11.73 -6.17
CA VAL A 197 1.30 12.10 -5.16
C VAL A 197 1.94 12.35 -3.80
N SER A 198 2.88 11.51 -3.37
CA SER A 198 3.57 11.70 -2.08
C SER A 198 4.47 12.94 -2.07
N ALA A 199 5.16 13.23 -3.18
CA ALA A 199 5.94 14.45 -3.32
C ALA A 199 5.06 15.71 -3.33
N LEU A 200 3.97 15.73 -4.10
CA LEU A 200 3.00 16.84 -4.13
C LEU A 200 2.35 17.06 -2.78
N ASN A 201 2.05 15.98 -2.05
CA ASN A 201 1.54 16.06 -0.69
C ASN A 201 2.55 16.75 0.23
N SER A 202 3.83 16.38 0.10
CA SER A 202 4.91 17.01 0.85
C SER A 202 5.07 18.49 0.51
N CYS A 203 4.94 18.89 -0.77
CA CYS A 203 4.97 20.30 -1.18
C CYS A 203 3.86 21.12 -0.53
N TYR A 204 2.61 20.63 -0.51
CA TYR A 204 1.54 21.38 0.11
C TYR A 204 1.67 21.41 1.64
N SER A 205 2.17 20.34 2.28
CA SER A 205 2.34 20.31 3.73
C SER A 205 3.35 21.33 4.25
N ILE A 206 4.33 21.71 3.43
CA ILE A 206 5.30 22.78 3.74
C ILE A 206 4.92 24.12 3.07
N GLU A 207 3.74 24.19 2.44
CA GLU A 207 3.23 25.35 1.70
C GLU A 207 4.20 25.90 0.64
N SER A 208 5.02 25.02 0.04
CA SER A 208 6.03 25.40 -0.96
C SER A 208 5.48 25.27 -2.38
N LEU A 209 4.94 26.38 -2.90
CA LEU A 209 4.46 26.47 -4.27
C LEU A 209 5.58 26.23 -5.31
N ASP A 210 6.79 26.71 -5.04
CA ASP A 210 7.93 26.58 -5.95
C ASP A 210 8.32 25.11 -6.15
N ARG A 211 8.45 24.35 -5.05
CA ARG A 211 8.67 22.91 -5.10
C ARG A 211 7.51 22.18 -5.78
N GLY A 212 6.28 22.60 -5.51
CA GLY A 212 5.09 22.10 -6.19
C GLY A 212 5.16 22.24 -7.72
N LYS A 213 5.61 23.41 -8.20
CA LYS A 213 5.82 23.70 -9.63
C LYS A 213 6.97 22.88 -10.23
N GLU A 214 8.07 22.67 -9.50
CA GLU A 214 9.17 21.77 -9.92
C GLU A 214 8.68 20.32 -10.12
N VAL A 215 7.89 19.80 -9.17
CA VAL A 215 7.30 18.46 -9.26
C VAL A 215 6.30 18.38 -10.40
N HIS A 216 5.43 19.39 -10.58
CA HIS A 216 4.50 19.45 -11.72
C HIS A 216 5.23 19.48 -13.08
N ALA A 217 6.30 20.26 -13.22
CA ALA A 217 7.10 20.24 -14.44
C ALA A 217 7.66 18.83 -14.75
N SER A 218 8.00 18.08 -13.70
CA SER A 218 8.47 16.69 -13.83
C SER A 218 7.34 15.72 -14.25
N THR A 219 6.09 15.92 -13.80
CA THR A 219 4.95 15.10 -14.27
C THR A 219 4.69 15.29 -15.76
N VAL A 220 4.85 16.53 -16.27
CA VAL A 220 4.70 16.83 -17.70
C VAL A 220 5.81 16.15 -18.50
N LYS A 221 7.08 16.23 -18.04
CA LYS A 221 8.22 15.58 -18.70
C LYS A 221 8.08 14.07 -18.81
N LEU A 222 7.54 13.42 -17.77
CA LEU A 222 7.31 11.97 -17.73
C LEU A 222 5.95 11.55 -18.31
N GLN A 223 5.21 12.47 -18.95
CA GLN A 223 3.90 12.21 -19.56
C GLN A 223 2.82 11.69 -18.58
N LEU A 224 2.97 12.03 -17.29
CA LEU A 224 2.00 11.70 -16.23
C LEU A 224 1.01 12.84 -15.95
N GLY A 225 1.12 13.97 -16.65
CA GLY A 225 0.25 15.14 -16.43
C GLY A 225 -1.24 14.91 -16.75
N SER A 226 -1.59 13.90 -17.54
CA SER A 226 -2.98 13.53 -17.84
C SER A 226 -3.54 12.43 -16.95
N ASP A 227 -2.72 11.84 -16.07
CA ASP A 227 -3.15 10.81 -15.13
C ASP A 227 -4.09 11.42 -14.07
N VAL A 228 -5.28 10.83 -13.89
CA VAL A 228 -6.31 11.37 -12.99
C VAL A 228 -5.84 11.39 -11.54
N PHE A 229 -5.04 10.40 -11.12
CA PHE A 229 -4.55 10.30 -9.75
C PHE A 229 -3.52 11.40 -9.46
N VAL A 230 -2.56 11.59 -10.36
CA VAL A 230 -1.57 12.69 -10.25
C VAL A 230 -2.24 14.05 -10.40
N GLY A 231 -3.18 14.18 -11.34
CA GLY A 231 -3.97 15.39 -11.58
C GLY A 231 -4.75 15.85 -10.34
N ASN A 232 -5.41 14.92 -9.65
CA ASN A 232 -6.10 15.21 -8.40
C ASN A 232 -5.17 15.79 -7.34
N SER A 233 -3.99 15.20 -7.16
CA SER A 233 -2.99 15.70 -6.21
C SER A 233 -2.41 17.05 -6.62
N LEU A 234 -2.24 17.33 -7.91
CA LEU A 234 -1.82 18.65 -8.41
C LEU A 234 -2.86 19.73 -8.08
N VAL A 235 -4.14 19.46 -8.34
CA VAL A 235 -5.23 20.38 -7.99
C VAL A 235 -5.23 20.68 -6.49
N VAL A 236 -5.12 19.65 -5.65
CA VAL A 236 -5.06 19.81 -4.19
C VAL A 236 -3.84 20.62 -3.78
N MET A 237 -2.66 20.32 -4.33
CA MET A 237 -1.42 21.03 -4.00
C MET A 237 -1.52 22.52 -4.34
N TYR A 238 -1.96 22.87 -5.55
CA TYR A 238 -2.10 24.27 -5.95
C TYR A 238 -3.13 25.03 -5.10
N ASN A 239 -4.28 24.41 -4.82
CA ASN A 239 -5.28 25.00 -3.94
C ASN A 239 -4.74 25.23 -2.54
N LYS A 240 -4.02 24.27 -1.96
CA LYS A 240 -3.46 24.39 -0.60
C LYS A 240 -2.33 25.42 -0.52
N CYS A 241 -1.59 25.62 -1.59
CA CYS A 241 -0.58 26.69 -1.70
C CYS A 241 -1.18 28.05 -2.13
N GLY A 242 -2.51 28.20 -2.16
CA GLY A 242 -3.21 29.45 -2.50
C GLY A 242 -3.23 29.82 -3.99
N ALA A 243 -2.66 28.99 -4.87
CA ALA A 243 -2.59 29.22 -6.31
C ALA A 243 -3.79 28.59 -7.04
N VAL A 244 -5.01 29.03 -6.70
CA VAL A 244 -6.27 28.46 -7.21
C VAL A 244 -6.42 28.57 -8.73
N ASP A 245 -5.90 29.65 -9.33
CA ASP A 245 -5.97 29.83 -10.78
C ASP A 245 -5.18 28.72 -11.51
N ASP A 246 -4.00 28.35 -11.00
CA ASP A 246 -3.20 27.23 -11.49
C ASP A 246 -3.93 25.89 -11.25
N ALA A 247 -4.61 25.72 -10.11
CA ALA A 247 -5.40 24.52 -9.82
C ALA A 247 -6.53 24.31 -10.84
N VAL A 248 -7.24 25.39 -11.20
CA VAL A 248 -8.31 25.36 -12.21
C VAL A 248 -7.75 25.08 -13.61
N GLU A 249 -6.55 25.57 -13.93
CA GLU A 249 -5.89 25.28 -15.20
C GLU A 249 -5.49 23.80 -15.30
N VAL A 250 -4.93 23.22 -14.23
CA VAL A 250 -4.69 21.77 -14.15
C VAL A 250 -5.99 21.00 -14.35
N PHE A 251 -7.04 21.36 -13.61
CA PHE A 251 -8.36 20.74 -13.75
C PHE A 251 -8.84 20.75 -15.20
N LYS A 252 -8.77 21.89 -15.90
CA LYS A 252 -9.20 22.00 -17.31
C LYS A 252 -8.43 21.05 -18.23
N ARG A 253 -7.11 20.87 -18.01
CA ARG A 253 -6.25 20.01 -18.84
C ARG A 253 -6.47 18.51 -18.66
N LEU A 254 -7.07 18.07 -17.55
CA LEU A 254 -7.34 16.64 -17.32
C LEU A 254 -8.38 16.11 -18.30
N ARG A 255 -8.06 15.03 -19.03
CA ARG A 255 -8.98 14.39 -19.98
C ARG A 255 -10.15 13.71 -19.27
N GLU A 256 -9.84 12.99 -18.21
CA GLU A 256 -10.80 12.33 -17.35
C GLU A 256 -10.84 13.03 -15.99
N LYS A 257 -12.04 13.19 -15.44
CA LYS A 257 -12.28 13.86 -14.16
C LYS A 257 -13.25 13.00 -13.38
N ASN A 258 -12.85 12.59 -12.18
CA ASN A 258 -13.74 11.86 -11.29
C ASN A 258 -14.31 12.80 -10.22
N ILE A 259 -15.20 12.27 -9.37
CA ILE A 259 -15.85 13.04 -8.32
C ILE A 259 -14.83 13.72 -7.38
N VAL A 260 -13.66 13.09 -7.17
CA VAL A 260 -12.57 13.65 -6.36
C VAL A 260 -11.97 14.88 -7.04
N THR A 261 -11.72 14.85 -8.36
CA THR A 261 -11.21 16.00 -9.12
C THR A 261 -12.14 17.21 -9.02
N TRP A 262 -13.44 16.99 -9.25
CA TRP A 262 -14.45 18.04 -9.19
C TRP A 262 -14.57 18.63 -7.79
N ASN A 263 -14.71 17.78 -6.77
CA ASN A 263 -14.82 18.22 -5.38
C ASN A 263 -13.60 19.02 -4.94
N ALA A 264 -12.38 18.54 -5.25
CA ALA A 264 -11.16 19.24 -4.88
C ALA A 264 -11.09 20.66 -5.49
N THR A 265 -11.51 20.81 -6.74
CA THR A 265 -11.48 22.10 -7.45
C THR A 265 -12.56 23.06 -6.93
N ILE A 266 -13.80 22.57 -6.76
CA ILE A 266 -14.94 23.38 -6.27
C ILE A 266 -14.67 23.86 -4.84
N CYS A 267 -14.22 22.96 -3.95
CA CYS A 267 -13.85 23.31 -2.59
C CYS A 267 -12.70 24.31 -2.56
N GLY A 268 -11.68 24.12 -3.41
CA GLY A 268 -10.56 25.06 -3.55
C GLY A 268 -11.02 26.47 -3.92
N CYS A 269 -11.86 26.59 -4.95
CA CYS A 269 -12.45 27.87 -5.37
C CYS A 269 -13.26 28.52 -4.24
N ALA A 270 -14.13 27.76 -3.56
CA ALA A 270 -14.96 28.27 -2.48
C ALA A 270 -14.12 28.78 -1.29
N GLN A 271 -13.11 28.03 -0.87
CA GLN A 271 -12.23 28.38 0.26
C GLN A 271 -11.42 29.65 0.02
N HIS A 272 -11.14 29.99 -1.23
CA HIS A 272 -10.35 31.17 -1.61
C HIS A 272 -11.19 32.33 -2.16
N GLY A 273 -12.49 32.34 -1.86
CA GLY A 273 -13.40 33.43 -2.23
C GLY A 273 -13.74 33.50 -3.73
N ARG A 274 -13.42 32.47 -4.52
CA ARG A 274 -13.79 32.35 -5.94
C ARG A 274 -15.16 31.67 -6.09
N GLY A 275 -16.18 32.17 -5.38
CA GLY A 275 -17.50 31.53 -5.28
C GLY A 275 -18.21 31.36 -6.62
N MET A 276 -18.04 32.31 -7.55
CA MET A 276 -18.63 32.22 -8.89
C MET A 276 -18.08 31.02 -9.67
N TRP A 277 -16.76 30.83 -9.66
CA TRP A 277 -16.13 29.67 -10.30
C TRP A 277 -16.55 28.35 -9.65
N ALA A 278 -16.75 28.33 -8.32
CA ALA A 278 -17.25 27.15 -7.62
C ALA A 278 -18.65 26.77 -8.13
N MET A 279 -19.55 27.74 -8.32
CA MET A 279 -20.91 27.50 -8.85
C MET A 279 -20.89 27.07 -10.32
N ASP A 280 -20.04 27.70 -11.14
CA ASP A 280 -19.87 27.38 -12.56
C ASP A 280 -19.36 25.95 -12.76
N LEU A 281 -18.50 25.47 -11.86
CA LEU A 281 -18.01 24.09 -11.88
C LEU A 281 -19.02 23.09 -11.28
N PHE A 282 -19.83 23.49 -10.31
CA PHE A 282 -20.80 22.62 -9.65
C PHE A 282 -21.99 22.24 -10.56
N SER A 283 -22.47 23.18 -11.38
CA SER A 283 -23.63 22.97 -12.27
C SER A 283 -23.41 21.84 -13.31
N PRO A 284 -22.29 21.79 -14.05
CA PRO A 284 -21.95 20.67 -14.93
C PRO A 284 -21.78 19.33 -14.20
N MET A 285 -21.18 19.34 -13.00
CA MET A 285 -20.95 18.13 -12.20
C MET A 285 -22.27 17.43 -11.86
N ILE A 286 -23.27 18.18 -11.40
CA ILE A 286 -24.61 17.64 -11.11
C ILE A 286 -25.25 17.09 -12.37
N ARG A 287 -25.23 17.83 -13.48
CA ARG A 287 -25.86 17.40 -14.74
C ARG A 287 -25.25 16.12 -15.32
N GLY A 288 -23.96 15.87 -15.06
CA GLY A 288 -23.27 14.64 -15.46
C GLY A 288 -23.54 13.44 -14.57
N LEU A 289 -23.97 13.63 -13.31
CA LEU A 289 -24.30 12.54 -12.38
C LEU A 289 -25.71 11.95 -12.60
N TYR A 290 -26.57 12.64 -13.34
CA TYR A 290 -27.95 12.22 -13.66
C TYR A 290 -28.12 11.71 -15.11
N ARG A 291 -27.02 11.34 -15.78
CA ARG A 291 -27.01 10.64 -17.06
C ARG A 291 -26.31 9.29 -16.89
#